data_AF-A0A5K8AMU4-F1
#
_entry.id   AF-A0A5K8AMU4-F1
#
_cell.length_a   1.000
_cell.length_b   1.000
_cell.length_c   1.000
_cell.angle_alpha   90.00
_cell.angle_beta   90.00
_cell.angle_gamma   90.00
#
_symmetry.space_group_name_H-M   'P 1'
#
loop_
_entity.id
_entity.type
_entity.pdbx_description
1 polymer ?
#
loop_
_entity_poly.entity_id
_entity_poly.type
_entity_poly.pdbx_seq_one_letter_code
_entity_poly.pdbx_strand_id
1 'polypeptide(L)'
;MQKKPLEELLQDLEQELLRLGYTEGSMKFYRNRWKKIIQFAEGRDEIFYSEQLGIDYVEHHYQILEKDFDKTLSQKDTQELRIIRMIGDFQLHHTVLRRYYKHRKLLTDSYYIGVIKDFKRYCEHKDYSKVTVNHYVKQSERFMDYLVSQGIRDCHDVELPVINGYIRTLAGYTYKTVEQNICSIRSFLRYLQEQNILQTDLASKTPMIQARKQTRIPSVWTKEELDALIGAIDRGNPKGKRDYAIILLACVLGLRVTDIKNLTFGCFDWGTKKLTFIQSKTRETYSVRIQLDSLTHRNVFKYITTSIHNCITVRLLWRH
;
A
#
# COMPACT_ATOMS: atom_id res chain seq x y z
N MET A 1 15.95 -13.00 -22.89
CA MET A 1 16.72 -13.37 -21.68
C MET A 1 17.15 -14.81 -21.83
N GLN A 2 18.43 -15.11 -21.61
CA GLN A 2 18.90 -16.51 -21.56
C GLN A 2 18.21 -17.21 -20.39
N LYS A 3 17.58 -18.36 -20.65
CA LYS A 3 17.03 -19.21 -19.60
C LYS A 3 18.21 -19.86 -18.87
N LYS A 4 18.34 -19.61 -17.57
CA LYS A 4 19.30 -20.30 -16.71
C LYS A 4 18.73 -21.64 -16.26
N PRO A 5 19.55 -22.68 -16.09
CA PRO A 5 19.12 -23.92 -15.42
C PRO A 5 18.40 -23.62 -14.11
N LEU A 6 17.40 -24.43 -13.75
CA LEU A 6 16.58 -24.24 -12.56
C LEU A 6 17.43 -24.08 -11.29
N GLU A 7 18.49 -24.88 -11.14
CA GLU A 7 19.39 -24.79 -9.98
C GLU A 7 20.12 -23.44 -9.88
N GLU A 8 20.70 -22.98 -10.99
CA GLU A 8 21.37 -21.67 -11.04
C GLU A 8 20.40 -20.53 -10.78
N LEU A 9 19.18 -20.60 -11.35
CA LEU A 9 18.12 -19.63 -11.10
C LEU A 9 17.75 -19.56 -9.61
N LEU A 10 17.67 -20.72 -8.95
CA LEU A 10 17.34 -20.80 -7.51
C LEU A 10 18.49 -20.32 -6.63
N GLN A 11 19.74 -20.53 -7.03
CA GLN A 11 20.91 -19.97 -6.35
C GLN A 11 20.93 -18.44 -6.43
N ASP A 12 20.68 -17.87 -7.62
CA ASP A 12 20.57 -16.42 -7.80
C ASP A 12 19.41 -15.85 -6.97
N LEU A 13 18.26 -16.55 -6.97
CA LEU A 13 17.10 -16.18 -6.15
C LEU A 13 17.44 -16.22 -4.65
N GLU A 14 18.25 -17.19 -4.22
CA GLU A 14 18.73 -17.29 -2.85
C GLU A 14 19.55 -16.06 -2.45
N GLN A 15 20.50 -15.66 -3.28
CA GLN A 15 21.33 -14.47 -3.04
C GLN A 15 20.47 -13.21 -2.98
N GLU A 16 19.46 -13.11 -3.83
CA GLU A 16 18.53 -11.99 -3.80
C GLU A 16 17.71 -11.99 -2.50
N LEU A 17 17.18 -13.14 -2.04
CA LEU A 17 16.46 -13.21 -0.76
C LEU A 17 17.36 -12.84 0.44
N LEU A 18 18.64 -13.24 0.42
CA LEU A 18 19.62 -12.85 1.43
C LEU A 18 19.90 -11.35 1.40
N ARG A 19 20.12 -10.75 0.22
CA ARG A 19 20.26 -9.30 0.04
C ARG A 19 19.06 -8.54 0.59
N LEU A 20 17.86 -9.10 0.40
CA LEU A 20 16.60 -8.56 0.88
C LEU A 20 16.41 -8.71 2.41
N GLY A 21 17.34 -9.38 3.10
CA GLY A 21 17.36 -9.51 4.56
C GLY A 21 16.43 -10.59 5.12
N TYR A 22 16.14 -11.62 4.33
CA TYR A 22 15.38 -12.77 4.83
C TYR A 22 16.17 -13.49 5.93
N THR A 23 15.48 -13.85 7.02
CA THR A 23 16.10 -14.56 8.14
C THR A 23 16.53 -15.98 7.74
N GLU A 24 17.57 -16.54 8.38
CA GLU A 24 17.99 -17.93 8.13
C GLU A 24 16.86 -18.96 8.30
N GLY A 25 15.93 -18.73 9.25
CA GLY A 25 14.75 -19.58 9.38
C GLY A 25 13.83 -19.54 8.16
N SER A 26 13.66 -18.36 7.56
CA SER A 26 12.93 -18.21 6.29
C SER A 26 13.70 -18.83 5.13
N MET A 27 15.02 -18.64 5.07
CA MET A 27 15.85 -19.24 4.02
C MET A 27 15.82 -20.77 4.06
N LYS A 28 15.91 -21.37 5.25
CA LYS A 28 15.75 -22.83 5.43
C LYS A 28 14.39 -23.32 4.92
N PHE A 29 13.33 -22.55 5.15
CA PHE A 29 12.00 -22.86 4.62
C PHE A 29 12.00 -22.89 3.07
N TYR A 30 12.55 -21.87 2.41
CA TYR A 30 12.62 -21.80 0.94
C TYR A 30 13.51 -22.89 0.35
N ARG A 31 14.75 -23.05 0.85
CA ARG A 31 15.70 -24.10 0.43
C ARG A 31 15.06 -25.49 0.47
N ASN A 32 14.28 -25.80 1.51
CA ASN A 32 13.60 -27.08 1.62
C ASN A 32 12.51 -27.31 0.55
N ARG A 33 11.81 -26.26 0.08
CA ARG A 33 10.83 -26.40 -1.00
C ARG A 33 11.51 -26.44 -2.36
N TRP A 34 12.52 -25.59 -2.57
CA TRP A 34 13.32 -25.58 -3.78
C TRP A 34 13.95 -26.93 -4.07
N LYS A 35 14.46 -27.65 -3.06
CA LYS A 35 14.93 -29.04 -3.21
C LYS A 35 13.85 -29.98 -3.77
N LYS A 36 12.61 -29.86 -3.32
CA LYS A 36 11.51 -30.69 -3.82
C LYS A 36 11.14 -30.34 -5.26
N ILE A 37 11.21 -29.06 -5.61
CA ILE A 37 10.92 -28.59 -6.98
C ILE A 37 12.01 -29.08 -7.94
N ILE A 38 13.29 -29.03 -7.53
CA ILE A 38 14.41 -29.58 -8.30
C ILE A 38 14.19 -31.08 -8.54
N GLN A 39 13.94 -31.86 -7.49
CA GLN A 39 13.68 -33.30 -7.62
C GLN A 39 12.48 -33.62 -8.54
N PHE A 40 11.43 -32.81 -8.48
CA PHE A 40 10.27 -32.97 -9.34
C PHE A 40 10.60 -32.66 -10.82
N ALA A 41 11.42 -31.64 -11.07
CA ALA A 41 11.88 -31.27 -12.40
C ALA A 41 12.84 -32.31 -12.99
N GLU A 42 13.78 -32.82 -12.19
CA GLU A 42 14.69 -33.91 -12.54
C GLU A 42 13.93 -35.18 -12.93
N GLY A 43 12.88 -35.53 -12.19
CA GLY A 43 12.02 -36.69 -12.51
C GLY A 43 11.22 -36.54 -13.82
N ARG A 44 11.25 -35.36 -14.45
CA ARG A 44 10.57 -35.04 -15.72
C ARG A 44 11.53 -34.62 -16.83
N ASP A 45 12.84 -34.71 -16.59
CA ASP A 45 13.90 -34.22 -17.49
C ASP A 45 13.74 -32.74 -17.87
N GLU A 46 13.13 -31.93 -16.99
CA GLU A 46 12.95 -30.49 -17.20
C GLU A 46 14.10 -29.68 -16.58
N ILE A 47 14.99 -29.15 -17.42
CA ILE A 47 16.18 -28.40 -16.98
C ILE A 47 15.86 -26.96 -16.57
N PHE A 48 14.84 -26.35 -17.18
CA PHE A 48 14.51 -24.93 -17.02
C PHE A 48 13.18 -24.75 -16.31
N TYR A 49 13.06 -23.69 -15.51
CA TYR A 49 11.77 -23.34 -14.92
C TYR A 49 10.76 -22.86 -15.97
N SER A 50 9.56 -23.41 -15.93
CA SER A 50 8.41 -22.95 -16.71
C SER A 50 7.20 -22.71 -15.79
N GLU A 51 6.25 -21.85 -16.20
CA GLU A 51 5.01 -21.70 -15.43
C GLU A 51 4.25 -23.04 -15.32
N GLN A 52 4.28 -23.85 -16.39
CA GLN A 52 3.66 -25.17 -16.40
C GLN A 52 4.32 -26.11 -15.39
N LEU A 53 5.64 -26.17 -15.32
CA LEU A 53 6.37 -26.95 -14.30
C LEU A 53 5.93 -26.55 -12.89
N GLY A 54 5.76 -25.25 -12.68
CA GLY A 54 5.28 -24.69 -11.43
C GLY A 54 3.86 -25.13 -11.07
N ILE A 55 2.93 -25.07 -12.04
CA ILE A 55 1.53 -25.52 -11.92
C ILE A 55 1.47 -27.02 -11.63
N ASP A 56 2.17 -27.82 -12.42
CA ASP A 56 2.20 -29.27 -12.30
C ASP A 56 2.77 -29.71 -10.95
N TYR A 57 3.78 -29.01 -10.44
CA TYR A 57 4.34 -29.26 -9.12
C TYR A 57 3.31 -29.05 -8.00
N VAL A 58 2.56 -27.94 -8.02
CA VAL A 58 1.58 -27.65 -6.96
C VAL A 58 0.36 -28.54 -7.04
N GLU A 59 -0.04 -28.92 -8.25
CA GLU A 59 -1.09 -29.92 -8.47
C GLU A 59 -0.65 -31.29 -7.93
N HIS A 60 0.54 -31.77 -8.31
CA HIS A 60 1.03 -33.08 -7.89
C HIS A 60 1.24 -33.19 -6.37
N HIS A 61 1.90 -32.21 -5.75
CA HIS A 61 2.29 -32.31 -4.34
C HIS A 61 1.28 -31.75 -3.34
N TYR A 62 0.43 -30.81 -3.77
CA TYR A 62 -0.49 -30.10 -2.87
C TYR A 62 -1.95 -30.17 -3.33
N GLN A 63 -2.25 -30.80 -4.47
CA GLN A 63 -3.62 -30.93 -5.02
C GLN A 63 -4.30 -29.58 -5.25
N ILE A 64 -3.50 -28.53 -5.53
CA ILE A 64 -3.99 -27.20 -5.84
C ILE A 64 -4.14 -27.12 -7.37
N LEU A 65 -5.38 -27.14 -7.84
CA LEU A 65 -5.68 -27.12 -9.26
C LEU A 65 -5.67 -25.67 -9.78
N GLU A 66 -5.38 -25.48 -11.06
CA GLU A 66 -5.35 -24.14 -11.69
C GLU A 66 -6.66 -23.38 -11.49
N LYS A 67 -7.80 -24.08 -11.57
CA LYS A 67 -9.16 -23.53 -11.32
C LYS A 67 -9.37 -23.00 -9.90
N ASP A 68 -8.51 -23.37 -8.95
CA ASP A 68 -8.61 -22.94 -7.55
C ASP A 68 -7.81 -21.66 -7.28
N PHE A 69 -7.06 -21.14 -8.26
CA PHE A 69 -6.24 -19.93 -8.10
C PHE A 69 -7.07 -18.66 -7.88
N ASP A 70 -8.33 -18.65 -8.32
CA ASP A 70 -9.28 -17.54 -8.13
C ASP A 70 -10.10 -17.65 -6.85
N LYS A 71 -9.96 -18.75 -6.09
CA LYS A 71 -10.70 -18.99 -4.85
C LYS A 71 -9.91 -18.51 -3.64
N THR A 72 -10.61 -18.34 -2.52
CA THR A 72 -9.97 -18.11 -1.21
C THR A 72 -9.30 -19.39 -0.74
N LEU A 73 -7.99 -19.49 -0.95
CA LEU A 73 -7.17 -20.62 -0.52
C LEU A 73 -6.77 -20.52 0.95
N SER A 74 -6.40 -21.66 1.54
CA SER A 74 -5.83 -21.66 2.89
C SER A 74 -4.52 -20.89 2.95
N GLN A 75 -4.11 -20.45 4.14
CA GLN A 75 -2.83 -19.74 4.30
C GLN A 75 -1.64 -20.59 3.86
N LYS A 76 -1.71 -21.92 4.09
CA LYS A 76 -0.67 -22.88 3.71
C LYS A 76 -0.56 -22.98 2.19
N ASP A 77 -1.68 -23.17 1.50
CA ASP A 77 -1.72 -23.31 0.03
C ASP A 77 -1.30 -22.01 -0.66
N THR A 78 -1.70 -20.87 -0.09
CA THR A 78 -1.25 -19.55 -0.52
C THR A 78 0.28 -19.41 -0.42
N GLN A 79 0.93 -20.02 0.58
CA GLN A 79 2.39 -19.98 0.69
C GLN A 79 3.06 -20.81 -0.40
N GLU A 80 2.56 -22.01 -0.69
CA GLU A 80 3.15 -22.87 -1.72
C GLU A 80 3.01 -22.24 -3.12
N LEU A 81 1.84 -21.66 -3.45
CA LEU A 81 1.68 -20.87 -4.68
C LEU A 81 2.60 -19.65 -4.76
N ARG A 82 2.90 -19.01 -3.62
CA ARG A 82 3.84 -17.87 -3.59
C ARG A 82 5.27 -18.29 -3.92
N ILE A 83 5.68 -19.50 -3.56
CA ILE A 83 7.03 -19.99 -3.86
C ILE A 83 7.19 -20.17 -5.37
N ILE A 84 6.22 -20.82 -6.01
CA ILE A 84 6.21 -21.03 -7.46
C ILE A 84 6.15 -19.69 -8.22
N ARG A 85 5.23 -18.80 -7.83
CA ARG A 85 5.16 -17.46 -8.43
C ARG A 85 6.45 -16.66 -8.24
N MET A 86 7.11 -16.78 -7.08
CA MET A 86 8.37 -16.10 -6.82
C MET A 86 9.49 -16.55 -7.77
N ILE A 87 9.58 -17.85 -8.07
CA ILE A 87 10.56 -18.37 -9.03
C ILE A 87 10.28 -17.83 -10.43
N GLY A 88 9.01 -17.84 -10.86
CA GLY A 88 8.59 -17.27 -12.14
C GLY A 88 8.85 -15.77 -12.26
N ASP A 89 8.44 -15.00 -11.24
CA ASP A 89 8.66 -13.56 -11.17
C ASP A 89 10.17 -13.23 -11.23
N PHE A 90 10.99 -13.97 -10.47
CA PHE A 90 12.44 -13.79 -10.47
C PHE A 90 13.08 -14.19 -11.80
N GLN A 91 12.62 -15.27 -12.44
CA GLN A 91 13.07 -15.65 -13.78
C GLN A 91 12.75 -14.58 -14.81
N LEU A 92 11.64 -13.86 -14.68
CA LEU A 92 11.23 -12.84 -15.66
C LEU A 92 11.85 -11.46 -15.41
N HIS A 93 12.09 -11.12 -14.14
CA HIS A 93 12.40 -9.75 -13.73
C HIS A 93 13.71 -9.61 -12.95
N HIS A 94 14.37 -10.72 -12.62
CA HIS A 94 15.57 -10.76 -11.76
C HIS A 94 15.39 -9.97 -10.46
N THR A 95 14.17 -9.97 -9.92
CA THR A 95 13.83 -9.30 -8.68
C THR A 95 12.76 -10.09 -7.95
N VAL A 96 12.84 -10.13 -6.62
CA VAL A 96 11.77 -10.73 -5.81
C VAL A 96 10.74 -9.67 -5.46
N LEU A 97 9.55 -9.81 -6.03
CA LEU A 97 8.44 -8.93 -5.72
C LEU A 97 7.88 -9.20 -4.34
N ARG A 98 8.26 -8.36 -3.38
CA ARG A 98 7.72 -8.42 -2.03
C ARG A 98 6.25 -7.99 -2.03
N ARG A 99 5.33 -8.95 -2.15
CA ARG A 99 3.89 -8.69 -1.90
C ARG A 99 3.62 -8.33 -0.43
N TYR A 100 4.51 -8.72 0.48
CA TYR A 100 4.44 -8.38 1.91
C TYR A 100 5.83 -8.04 2.48
N TYR A 101 6.01 -6.80 2.94
CA TYR A 101 7.26 -6.30 3.51
C TYR A 101 7.26 -6.49 5.03
N LYS A 102 7.80 -7.62 5.52
CA LYS A 102 7.92 -7.87 6.98
C LYS A 102 9.06 -7.05 7.62
N HIS A 103 10.10 -6.71 6.86
CA HIS A 103 11.24 -5.91 7.31
C HIS A 103 11.07 -4.43 6.92
N ARG A 104 11.44 -3.52 7.85
CA ARG A 104 11.18 -2.07 7.73
C ARG A 104 12.23 -1.29 6.93
N LYS A 105 13.44 -1.82 6.72
CA LYS A 105 14.51 -1.15 5.96
C LYS A 105 14.66 -1.86 4.61
N LEU A 106 14.22 -1.17 3.54
CA LEU A 106 14.32 -1.68 2.17
C LEU A 106 15.67 -1.33 1.55
N LEU A 107 16.11 -0.11 1.77
CA LEU A 107 17.39 0.37 1.25
C LEU A 107 18.51 0.00 2.21
N THR A 108 19.44 -0.79 1.69
CA THR A 108 20.72 -1.12 2.33
C THR A 108 21.88 -0.35 1.70
N ASP A 109 21.72 0.10 0.46
CA ASP A 109 22.72 0.86 -0.29
C ASP A 109 22.83 2.31 0.21
N SER A 110 24.06 2.72 0.53
CA SER A 110 24.34 4.04 1.11
C SER A 110 24.00 5.21 0.17
N TYR A 111 24.17 5.04 -1.14
CA TYR A 111 23.85 6.05 -2.14
C TYR A 111 22.33 6.30 -2.14
N TYR A 112 21.54 5.24 -2.26
CA TYR A 112 20.08 5.36 -2.28
C TYR A 112 19.49 5.82 -0.94
N ILE A 113 20.14 5.50 0.19
CA ILE A 113 19.79 6.07 1.51
C ILE A 113 19.96 7.60 1.53
N GLY A 114 20.96 8.14 0.83
CA GLY A 114 21.13 9.58 0.63
C GLY A 114 20.00 10.14 -0.25
N VAL A 115 19.86 9.57 -1.45
CA VAL A 115 18.87 10.02 -2.46
C VAL A 115 17.46 10.05 -1.90
N ILE A 116 17.04 9.05 -1.11
CA ILE A 116 15.68 9.04 -0.56
C ILE A 116 15.45 10.14 0.49
N LYS A 117 16.48 10.50 1.26
CA LYS A 117 16.38 11.60 2.24
C LYS A 117 16.23 12.94 1.52
N ASP A 118 16.98 13.13 0.45
CA ASP A 118 16.91 14.35 -0.36
C ASP A 118 15.57 14.43 -1.11
N PHE A 119 15.10 13.32 -1.68
CA PHE A 119 13.77 13.25 -2.29
C PHE A 119 12.64 13.52 -1.28
N LYS A 120 12.78 13.04 -0.04
CA LYS A 120 11.82 13.35 1.02
C LYS A 120 11.78 14.85 1.30
N ARG A 121 12.95 15.49 1.44
CA ARG A 121 13.05 16.95 1.66
C ARG A 121 12.45 17.72 0.49
N TYR A 122 12.72 17.28 -0.74
CA TYR A 122 12.09 17.83 -1.94
C TYR A 122 10.55 17.76 -1.88
N CYS A 123 9.99 16.62 -1.49
CA CYS A 123 8.54 16.47 -1.37
C CYS A 123 7.95 17.38 -0.27
N GLU A 124 8.69 17.60 0.83
CA GLU A 124 8.31 18.52 1.90
C GLU A 124 8.36 19.98 1.41
N HIS A 125 9.35 20.38 0.60
CA HIS A 125 9.43 21.71 -0.01
C HIS A 125 8.33 21.99 -1.05
N LYS A 126 7.77 20.97 -1.71
CA LYS A 126 6.61 21.12 -2.59
C LYS A 126 5.27 21.20 -1.82
N ASP A 127 5.32 21.39 -0.49
CA ASP A 127 4.17 21.51 0.41
C ASP A 127 3.18 20.34 0.35
N TYR A 128 3.65 19.14 0.00
CA TYR A 128 2.82 17.96 0.04
C TYR A 128 2.46 17.57 1.47
N SER A 129 1.25 17.03 1.64
CA SER A 129 0.82 16.52 2.95
C SER A 129 1.76 15.42 3.44
N LYS A 130 1.97 15.30 4.76
CA LYS A 130 2.81 14.24 5.36
C LYS A 130 2.44 12.83 4.88
N VAL A 131 1.14 12.57 4.65
CA VAL A 131 0.66 11.29 4.13
C VAL A 131 1.11 11.07 2.69
N THR A 132 1.03 12.11 1.85
CA THR A 132 1.51 12.08 0.48
C THR A 132 3.03 11.89 0.42
N VAL A 133 3.79 12.66 1.22
CA VAL A 133 5.26 12.54 1.33
C VAL A 133 5.64 11.10 1.70
N ASN A 134 5.06 10.56 2.78
CA ASN A 134 5.34 9.19 3.21
C ASN A 134 4.97 8.15 2.16
N HIS A 135 3.88 8.37 1.42
CA HIS A 135 3.49 7.49 0.34
C HIS A 135 4.51 7.52 -0.81
N TYR A 136 4.89 8.71 -1.29
CA TYR A 136 5.86 8.87 -2.37
C TYR A 136 7.22 8.29 -1.99
N VAL A 137 7.74 8.63 -0.81
CA VAL A 137 8.98 8.08 -0.28
C VAL A 137 8.94 6.55 -0.26
N LYS A 138 7.89 5.96 0.31
CA LYS A 138 7.78 4.50 0.43
C LYS A 138 7.73 3.78 -0.92
N GLN A 139 7.05 4.34 -1.91
CA GLN A 139 7.02 3.72 -3.25
C GLN A 139 8.36 3.91 -3.97
N SER A 140 8.99 5.08 -3.82
CA SER A 140 10.31 5.33 -4.39
C SER A 140 11.40 4.46 -3.76
N GLU A 141 11.34 4.17 -2.46
CA GLU A 141 12.24 3.20 -1.81
C GLU A 141 12.17 1.82 -2.46
N ARG A 142 10.96 1.37 -2.83
CA ARG A 142 10.78 0.08 -3.51
C ARG A 142 11.33 0.10 -4.92
N PHE A 143 11.14 1.20 -5.63
CA PHE A 143 11.72 1.39 -6.95
C PHE A 143 13.25 1.42 -6.89
N MET A 144 13.84 2.12 -5.91
CA MET A 144 15.29 2.14 -5.69
C MET A 144 15.85 0.75 -5.31
N ASP A 145 15.15 -0.01 -4.47
CA ASP A 145 15.54 -1.41 -4.18
C ASP A 145 15.52 -2.28 -5.43
N TYR A 146 14.57 -2.05 -6.34
CA TYR A 146 14.55 -2.68 -7.66
C TYR A 146 15.72 -2.21 -8.54
N LEU A 147 16.06 -0.92 -8.57
CA LEU A 147 17.24 -0.45 -9.30
C LEU A 147 18.51 -1.17 -8.83
N VAL A 148 18.66 -1.33 -7.50
CA VAL A 148 19.76 -2.07 -6.90
C VAL A 148 19.77 -3.54 -7.34
N SER A 149 18.62 -4.22 -7.43
CA SER A 149 18.55 -5.61 -7.92
C SER A 149 18.89 -5.73 -9.40
N GLN A 150 18.61 -4.70 -10.21
CA GLN A 150 19.03 -4.64 -11.62
C GLN A 150 20.50 -4.20 -11.81
N GLY A 151 21.27 -4.06 -10.72
CA GLY A 151 22.69 -3.66 -10.77
C GLY A 151 22.93 -2.17 -10.94
N ILE A 152 21.88 -1.34 -10.91
CA ILE A 152 21.99 0.11 -11.01
C ILE A 152 22.39 0.65 -9.64
N ARG A 153 23.54 1.32 -9.59
CA ARG A 153 24.12 1.88 -8.37
C ARG A 153 24.06 3.40 -8.33
N ASP A 154 23.84 4.03 -9.48
CA ASP A 154 23.71 5.48 -9.62
C ASP A 154 22.39 5.81 -10.34
N CYS A 155 21.70 6.85 -9.89
CA CYS A 155 20.51 7.38 -10.56
C CYS A 155 20.79 7.93 -11.97
N HIS A 156 22.04 8.28 -12.30
CA HIS A 156 22.42 8.69 -13.67
C HIS A 156 22.21 7.58 -14.70
N ASP A 157 22.34 6.31 -14.28
CA ASP A 157 22.21 5.14 -15.16
C ASP A 157 20.75 4.66 -15.29
N VAL A 158 19.79 5.40 -14.75
CA VAL A 158 18.36 5.03 -14.83
C VAL A 158 17.84 5.31 -16.23
N GLU A 159 17.38 4.26 -16.91
CA GLU A 159 16.80 4.34 -18.24
C GLU A 159 15.35 3.85 -18.31
N LEU A 160 14.66 4.23 -19.38
CA LEU A 160 13.26 3.85 -19.62
C LEU A 160 13.01 2.33 -19.64
N PRO A 161 13.88 1.47 -20.21
CA PRO A 161 13.70 0.01 -20.17
C PRO A 161 13.61 -0.54 -18.74
N VAL A 162 14.42 -0.02 -17.82
CA VAL A 162 14.44 -0.43 -16.40
C VAL A 162 13.14 0.01 -15.71
N ILE A 163 12.68 1.24 -15.97
CA ILE A 163 11.39 1.74 -15.44
C ILE A 163 10.24 0.85 -15.92
N ASN A 164 10.23 0.48 -17.20
CA ASN A 164 9.22 -0.43 -17.75
C ASN A 164 9.33 -1.83 -17.14
N GLY A 165 10.54 -2.31 -16.84
CA GLY A 165 10.80 -3.51 -16.07
C GLY A 165 10.10 -3.47 -14.72
N TYR A 166 10.32 -2.40 -13.94
CA TYR A 166 9.64 -2.20 -12.66
C TYR A 166 8.11 -2.18 -12.79
N ILE A 167 7.56 -1.49 -13.79
CA ILE A 167 6.11 -1.43 -13.99
C ILE A 167 5.53 -2.81 -14.29
N ARG A 168 6.23 -3.65 -15.08
CA ARG A 168 5.81 -5.04 -15.32
C ARG A 168 5.75 -5.84 -14.02
N THR A 169 6.64 -5.56 -13.09
CA THR A 169 6.61 -6.21 -11.77
C THR A 169 5.38 -5.84 -10.93
N LEU A 170 4.64 -4.78 -11.29
CA LEU A 170 3.38 -4.43 -10.64
C LEU A 170 2.18 -5.21 -11.21
N ALA A 171 2.39 -6.15 -12.13
CA ALA A 171 1.35 -7.02 -12.64
C ALA A 171 0.66 -7.80 -11.49
N GLY A 172 -0.67 -7.90 -11.55
CA GLY A 172 -1.48 -8.55 -10.52
C GLY A 172 -1.83 -7.69 -9.31
N TYR A 173 -1.30 -6.48 -9.17
CA TYR A 173 -1.83 -5.50 -8.22
C TYR A 173 -3.13 -4.88 -8.72
N THR A 174 -3.95 -4.38 -7.80
CA THR A 174 -5.13 -3.61 -8.19
C THR A 174 -4.70 -2.40 -9.00
N TYR A 175 -5.50 -2.05 -10.00
CA TYR A 175 -5.30 -0.90 -10.86
C TYR A 175 -4.90 0.36 -10.08
N LYS A 176 -5.63 0.66 -9.00
CA LYS A 176 -5.39 1.85 -8.17
C LYS A 176 -4.02 1.84 -7.50
N THR A 177 -3.54 0.66 -7.12
CA THR A 177 -2.21 0.49 -6.52
C THR A 177 -1.12 0.72 -7.56
N VAL A 178 -1.30 0.21 -8.79
CA VAL A 178 -0.35 0.42 -9.89
C VAL A 178 -0.27 1.91 -10.26
N GLU A 179 -1.42 2.58 -10.41
CA GLU A 179 -1.50 4.03 -10.66
C GLU A 179 -0.74 4.83 -9.58
N GLN A 180 -0.98 4.53 -8.30
CA GLN A 180 -0.31 5.21 -7.18
C GLN A 180 1.22 5.00 -7.17
N ASN A 181 1.69 3.80 -7.51
CA ASN A 181 3.12 3.53 -7.66
C ASN A 181 3.71 4.39 -8.78
N ILE A 182 3.08 4.38 -9.96
CA ILE A 182 3.55 5.15 -11.12
C ILE A 182 3.55 6.66 -10.83
N CYS A 183 2.52 7.18 -10.16
CA CYS A 183 2.51 8.59 -9.74
C CYS A 183 3.70 8.94 -8.85
N SER A 184 4.03 8.06 -7.89
CA SER A 184 5.15 8.25 -6.98
C SER A 184 6.50 8.21 -7.72
N ILE A 185 6.68 7.23 -8.61
CA ILE A 185 7.89 7.10 -9.46
C ILE A 185 8.05 8.33 -10.34
N ARG A 186 6.99 8.80 -11.01
CA ARG A 186 7.04 10.01 -11.83
C ARG A 186 7.40 11.25 -11.01
N SER A 187 6.93 11.34 -9.77
CA SER A 187 7.35 12.41 -8.85
C SER A 187 8.84 12.35 -8.53
N PHE A 188 9.37 11.14 -8.33
CA PHE A 188 10.79 10.91 -8.09
C PHE A 188 11.67 11.19 -9.32
N LEU A 189 11.25 10.75 -10.51
CA LEU A 189 11.96 11.03 -11.76
C LEU A 189 12.00 12.54 -12.05
N ARG A 190 10.91 13.28 -11.77
CA ARG A 190 10.92 14.75 -11.84
C ARG A 190 11.91 15.37 -10.87
N TYR A 191 11.98 14.86 -9.64
CA TYR A 191 13.00 15.31 -8.70
C TYR A 191 14.42 15.11 -9.25
N LEU A 192 14.74 13.92 -9.77
CA LEU A 192 16.06 13.64 -10.35
C LEU A 192 16.38 14.57 -11.52
N GLN A 193 15.38 14.86 -12.36
CA GLN A 193 15.53 15.82 -13.46
C GLN A 193 15.75 17.25 -12.95
N GLU A 194 14.96 17.72 -11.97
CA GLU A 194 15.11 19.05 -11.37
C GLU A 194 16.47 19.22 -10.64
N GLN A 195 17.08 18.12 -10.17
CA GLN A 195 18.44 18.11 -9.62
C GLN A 195 19.55 17.92 -10.67
N ASN A 196 19.22 17.91 -11.96
CA ASN A 196 20.13 17.65 -13.09
C ASN A 196 20.85 16.28 -13.05
N ILE A 197 20.33 15.32 -12.28
CA ILE A 197 20.82 13.94 -12.26
C ILE A 197 20.39 13.21 -13.54
N LEU A 198 19.16 13.43 -13.97
CA LEU A 198 18.64 12.94 -15.24
C LEU A 198 18.56 14.06 -16.27
N GLN A 199 19.22 13.88 -17.40
CA GLN A 199 19.18 14.84 -18.53
C GLN A 199 17.89 14.71 -19.36
N THR A 200 17.26 13.53 -19.33
CA THR A 200 16.03 13.24 -20.07
C THR A 200 14.83 13.26 -19.14
N ASP A 201 13.71 13.83 -19.59
CA ASP A 201 12.42 13.74 -18.91
C ASP A 201 11.84 12.32 -18.97
N LEU A 202 12.36 11.43 -18.14
CA LEU A 202 11.85 10.06 -17.99
C LEU A 202 10.48 10.05 -17.31
N ALA A 203 10.14 11.08 -16.53
CA ALA A 203 8.85 11.16 -15.88
C ALA A 203 7.73 11.23 -16.92
N SER A 204 7.86 12.09 -17.93
CA SER A 204 6.87 12.22 -19.02
C SER A 204 6.81 10.99 -19.92
N LYS A 205 7.96 10.33 -20.17
CA LYS A 205 8.04 9.10 -20.97
C LYS A 205 7.51 7.86 -20.25
N THR A 206 7.39 7.88 -18.93
CA THR A 206 6.84 6.77 -18.14
C THR A 206 5.32 6.69 -18.38
N PRO A 207 4.77 5.55 -18.84
CA PRO A 207 3.36 5.45 -19.19
C PRO A 207 2.48 5.74 -17.98
N MET A 208 1.53 6.66 -18.15
CA MET A 208 0.48 6.86 -17.16
C MET A 208 -0.67 5.92 -17.51
N ILE A 209 -0.93 4.95 -16.64
CA ILE A 209 -2.13 4.15 -16.80
C ILE A 209 -3.29 5.09 -16.46
N GLN A 210 -4.13 5.40 -17.45
CA GLN A 210 -5.36 6.16 -17.22
C GLN A 210 -6.31 5.27 -16.45
N ALA A 211 -6.69 5.70 -15.24
CA ALA A 211 -7.71 5.01 -14.48
C ALA A 211 -8.94 4.93 -15.35
N ARG A 212 -9.23 3.75 -15.92
CA ARG A 212 -10.61 3.38 -16.19
C ARG A 212 -11.25 3.55 -14.82
N LYS A 213 -11.98 4.64 -14.65
CA LYS A 213 -12.94 4.80 -13.58
C LYS A 213 -13.86 3.61 -13.77
N GLN A 214 -13.53 2.46 -13.18
CA GLN A 214 -14.56 1.55 -12.74
C GLN A 214 -15.38 2.43 -11.81
N THR A 215 -16.43 3.00 -12.38
CA THR A 215 -17.52 3.67 -11.72
C THR A 215 -18.15 2.62 -10.84
N ARG A 216 -17.44 2.26 -9.77
CA ARG A 216 -18.04 1.58 -8.65
C ARG A 216 -19.11 2.56 -8.21
N ILE A 217 -20.36 2.19 -8.46
CA ILE A 217 -21.51 2.94 -8.00
C ILE A 217 -21.23 3.21 -6.53
N PRO A 218 -21.17 4.48 -6.09
CA PRO A 218 -20.98 4.77 -4.67
C PRO A 218 -22.00 3.94 -3.90
N SER A 219 -21.57 3.16 -2.91
CA SER A 219 -22.49 2.49 -2.01
C SER A 219 -23.19 3.59 -1.22
N VAL A 220 -24.34 4.04 -1.72
CA VAL A 220 -25.19 4.99 -1.03
C VAL A 220 -25.95 4.19 0.01
N TRP A 221 -25.72 4.51 1.28
CA TRP A 221 -26.48 3.92 2.37
C TRP A 221 -27.94 4.36 2.25
N THR A 222 -28.88 3.43 2.36
CA THR A 222 -30.28 3.81 2.50
C THR A 222 -30.52 4.39 3.89
N LYS A 223 -31.65 5.09 4.05
CA LYS A 223 -32.03 5.65 5.35
C LYS A 223 -32.19 4.55 6.40
N GLU A 224 -32.76 3.42 6.00
CA GLU A 224 -33.01 2.26 6.86
C GLU A 224 -31.70 1.60 7.31
N GLU A 225 -30.72 1.48 6.42
CA GLU A 225 -29.39 0.96 6.76
C GLU A 225 -28.67 1.89 7.74
N LEU A 226 -28.81 3.21 7.55
CA LEU A 226 -28.25 4.21 8.46
C LEU A 226 -28.94 4.16 9.82
N ASP A 227 -30.28 4.08 9.86
CA ASP A 227 -31.06 3.99 11.09
C ASP A 227 -30.72 2.70 11.87
N ALA A 228 -30.55 1.58 11.16
CA ALA A 228 -30.11 0.32 11.75
C ALA A 228 -28.68 0.41 12.32
N LEU A 229 -27.74 1.00 11.57
CA LEU A 229 -26.36 1.20 12.01
C LEU A 229 -26.30 2.07 13.26
N ILE A 230 -27.02 3.19 13.26
CA ILE A 230 -27.07 4.14 14.37
C ILE A 230 -27.77 3.51 15.58
N GLY A 231 -28.83 2.73 15.35
CA GLY A 231 -29.59 2.02 16.38
C GLY A 231 -28.82 0.92 17.08
N ALA A 232 -27.88 0.27 16.39
CA ALA A 232 -27.04 -0.80 16.94
C ALA A 232 -25.97 -0.31 17.94
N ILE A 233 -25.70 1.00 18.02
CA ILE A 233 -24.65 1.55 18.86
C ILE A 233 -25.16 1.66 20.31
N ASP A 234 -24.55 0.90 21.23
CA ASP A 234 -24.82 1.03 22.66
C ASP A 234 -24.38 2.41 23.18
N ARG A 235 -25.35 3.25 23.54
CA ARG A 235 -25.12 4.62 24.06
C ARG A 235 -25.03 4.67 25.59
N GLY A 236 -25.02 3.54 26.28
CA GLY A 236 -24.91 3.47 27.74
C GLY A 236 -23.54 3.94 28.26
N ASN A 237 -22.49 3.81 27.44
CA ASN A 237 -21.11 4.14 27.82
C ASN A 237 -20.52 5.32 26.99
N PRO A 238 -19.46 6.00 27.48
CA PRO A 238 -18.85 7.13 26.78
C PRO A 238 -18.31 6.80 25.38
N LYS A 239 -17.80 5.58 25.16
CA LYS A 239 -17.25 5.14 23.88
C LYS A 239 -18.35 5.01 22.82
N GLY A 240 -19.49 4.44 23.16
CA GLY A 240 -20.59 4.32 22.22
C GLY A 240 -21.27 5.66 21.91
N LYS A 241 -21.36 6.58 22.87
CA LYS A 241 -21.80 7.97 22.59
C LYS A 241 -20.87 8.67 21.60
N ARG A 242 -19.56 8.44 21.69
CA ARG A 242 -18.57 8.92 20.73
C ARG A 242 -18.78 8.31 19.36
N ASP A 243 -18.83 6.99 19.28
CA ASP A 243 -18.91 6.29 17.99
C ASP A 243 -20.21 6.68 17.26
N TYR A 244 -21.32 6.84 18.00
CA TYR A 244 -22.58 7.41 17.51
C TYR A 244 -22.40 8.82 16.92
N ALA A 245 -21.77 9.74 17.66
CA ALA A 245 -21.58 11.11 17.19
C ALA A 245 -20.66 11.19 15.95
N ILE A 246 -19.60 10.37 15.89
CA ILE A 246 -18.70 10.30 14.73
C ILE A 246 -19.44 9.81 13.50
N ILE A 247 -20.21 8.71 13.62
CA ILE A 247 -20.97 8.14 12.49
C ILE A 247 -22.01 9.15 11.99
N LEU A 248 -22.73 9.79 12.90
CA LEU A 248 -23.71 10.81 12.54
C LEU A 248 -23.06 12.00 11.80
N LEU A 249 -21.95 12.54 12.30
CA LEU A 249 -21.22 13.64 11.63
C LEU A 249 -20.71 13.22 10.24
N ALA A 250 -20.29 11.97 10.07
CA ALA A 250 -19.85 11.44 8.78
C ALA A 250 -21.02 11.27 7.79
N CYS A 251 -22.14 10.68 8.24
CA CYS A 251 -23.25 10.31 7.37
C CYS A 251 -24.20 11.47 7.07
N VAL A 252 -24.48 12.33 8.05
CA VAL A 252 -25.46 13.44 7.91
C VAL A 252 -24.81 14.69 7.34
N LEU A 253 -23.61 15.04 7.80
CA LEU A 253 -22.90 16.24 7.35
C LEU A 253 -21.85 15.95 6.26
N GLY A 254 -21.65 14.68 5.90
CA GLY A 254 -20.69 14.29 4.85
C GLY A 254 -19.23 14.57 5.22
N LEU A 255 -18.92 14.71 6.51
CA LEU A 255 -17.58 15.08 6.95
C LEU A 255 -16.60 13.91 6.81
N ARG A 256 -15.37 14.20 6.42
CA ARG A 256 -14.31 13.19 6.35
C ARG A 256 -13.87 12.82 7.76
N VAL A 257 -13.53 11.55 7.98
CA VAL A 257 -13.09 11.03 9.29
C VAL A 257 -11.93 11.84 9.89
N THR A 258 -10.94 12.23 9.06
CA THR A 258 -9.82 13.06 9.53
C THR A 258 -10.28 14.42 10.04
N ASP A 259 -11.27 15.03 9.39
CA ASP A 259 -11.81 16.32 9.79
C ASP A 259 -12.61 16.20 11.08
N ILE A 260 -13.48 15.18 11.20
CA ILE A 260 -14.24 14.88 12.42
C ILE A 260 -13.30 14.69 13.62
N LYS A 261 -12.19 13.98 13.43
CA LYS A 261 -11.19 13.73 14.47
C LYS A 261 -10.54 15.02 14.99
N ASN A 262 -10.44 16.05 14.15
CA ASN A 262 -9.77 17.31 14.47
C ASN A 262 -10.74 18.40 14.95
N LEU A 263 -12.04 18.12 15.00
CA LEU A 263 -13.03 19.08 15.51
C LEU A 263 -12.77 19.41 16.98
N THR A 264 -12.87 20.69 17.31
CA THR A 264 -12.79 21.21 18.68
C THR A 264 -14.09 21.92 19.05
N PHE A 265 -14.31 22.22 20.33
CA PHE A 265 -15.50 23.00 20.74
C PHE A 265 -15.61 24.35 20.03
N GLY A 266 -14.48 25.02 19.80
CA GLY A 266 -14.44 26.32 19.15
C GLY A 266 -14.94 26.29 17.70
N CYS A 267 -15.04 25.10 17.10
CA CYS A 267 -15.64 24.93 15.79
C CYS A 267 -17.17 25.06 15.80
N PHE A 268 -17.82 24.96 16.96
CA PHE A 268 -19.28 24.97 17.09
C PHE A 268 -19.78 26.33 17.59
N ASP A 269 -20.52 27.03 16.76
CA ASP A 269 -21.35 28.16 17.16
C ASP A 269 -22.76 27.65 17.47
N TRP A 270 -23.05 27.52 18.76
CA TRP A 270 -24.31 27.01 19.27
C TRP A 270 -25.47 28.01 19.10
N GLY A 271 -25.17 29.31 19.12
CA GLY A 271 -26.18 30.37 18.96
C GLY A 271 -26.73 30.37 17.54
N THR A 272 -25.84 30.26 16.54
CA THR A 272 -26.24 30.23 15.12
C THR A 272 -26.42 28.81 14.57
N LYS A 273 -26.17 27.79 15.40
CA LYS A 273 -26.16 26.35 15.05
C LYS A 273 -25.26 26.06 13.85
N LYS A 274 -24.02 26.57 13.87
CA LYS A 274 -23.05 26.39 12.78
C LYS A 274 -21.83 25.61 13.25
N LEU A 275 -21.31 24.77 12.36
CA LEU A 275 -20.03 24.11 12.48
C LEU A 275 -19.07 24.73 11.47
N THR A 276 -17.99 25.34 11.95
CA THR A 276 -16.95 25.98 11.13
C THR A 276 -15.58 25.42 11.48
N PHE A 277 -14.85 24.91 10.50
CA PHE A 277 -13.47 24.44 10.67
C PHE A 277 -12.70 24.49 9.34
N ILE A 278 -11.37 24.43 9.41
CA ILE A 278 -10.51 24.36 8.21
C ILE A 278 -10.34 22.89 7.82
N GLN A 279 -10.70 22.53 6.59
CA GLN A 279 -10.56 21.15 6.11
C GLN A 279 -9.10 20.72 6.03
N SER A 280 -8.81 19.52 6.52
CA SER A 280 -7.44 18.97 6.58
C SER A 280 -6.85 18.75 5.18
N LYS A 281 -7.68 18.46 4.18
CA LYS A 281 -7.24 18.14 2.81
C LYS A 281 -7.09 19.37 1.91
N THR A 282 -8.11 20.24 1.85
CA THR A 282 -8.11 21.40 0.95
C THR A 282 -7.53 22.65 1.58
N ARG A 283 -7.41 22.68 2.91
CA ARG A 283 -7.04 23.88 3.70
C ARG A 283 -8.03 25.04 3.58
N GLU A 284 -9.23 24.77 3.08
CA GLU A 284 -10.31 25.75 2.98
C GLU A 284 -11.21 25.73 4.21
N THR A 285 -11.81 26.87 4.51
CA THR A 285 -12.83 26.98 5.56
C THR A 285 -14.11 26.29 5.11
N TYR A 286 -14.54 25.29 5.88
CA TYR A 286 -15.84 24.65 5.72
C TYR A 286 -16.79 25.15 6.81
N SER A 287 -17.96 25.60 6.41
CA SER A 287 -19.03 26.04 7.31
C SER A 287 -20.34 25.39 6.90
N VAL A 288 -20.98 24.67 7.83
CA VAL A 288 -22.29 24.04 7.62
C VAL A 288 -23.22 24.35 8.78
N ARG A 289 -24.51 24.50 8.48
CA ARG A 289 -25.54 24.62 9.52
C ARG A 289 -25.90 23.23 10.06
N ILE A 290 -25.87 23.10 11.38
CA ILE A 290 -26.20 21.87 12.09
C ILE A 290 -27.74 21.76 12.16
N GLN A 291 -28.34 21.13 11.16
CA GLN A 291 -29.74 20.72 11.20
C GLN A 291 -29.83 19.33 11.84
N LEU A 292 -29.64 19.28 13.16
CA LEU A 292 -29.84 18.07 13.94
C LEU A 292 -31.12 18.22 14.75
N ASP A 293 -31.88 17.13 14.89
CA ASP A 293 -33.02 17.10 15.81
C ASP A 293 -32.57 17.36 17.27
N SER A 294 -33.52 17.68 18.14
CA SER A 294 -33.25 18.06 19.53
C SER A 294 -32.54 16.96 20.35
N LEU A 295 -32.79 15.68 20.02
CA LEU A 295 -32.18 14.52 20.69
C LEU A 295 -30.71 14.37 20.28
N THR A 296 -30.43 14.62 19.00
CA THR A 296 -29.13 14.50 18.37
C THR A 296 -28.23 15.67 18.74
N HIS A 297 -28.79 16.88 18.86
CA HIS A 297 -28.11 18.03 19.44
C HIS A 297 -27.61 17.73 20.86
N ARG A 298 -28.44 17.08 21.71
CA ARG A 298 -28.07 16.72 23.09
C ARG A 298 -26.98 15.66 23.18
N ASN A 299 -26.94 14.72 22.24
CA ASN A 299 -25.93 13.65 22.21
C ASN A 299 -24.59 14.12 21.64
N VAL A 300 -24.61 14.93 20.59
CA VAL A 300 -23.42 15.64 20.09
C VAL A 300 -22.90 16.60 21.17
N PHE A 301 -23.79 17.32 21.85
CA PHE A 301 -23.46 18.16 23.00
C PHE A 301 -22.78 17.36 24.12
N LYS A 302 -23.34 16.21 24.55
CA LYS A 302 -22.73 15.31 25.54
C LYS A 302 -21.39 14.73 25.09
N TYR A 303 -21.26 14.33 23.81
CA TYR A 303 -20.03 13.79 23.26
C TYR A 303 -18.90 14.83 23.28
N ILE A 304 -19.17 16.02 22.76
CA ILE A 304 -18.19 17.11 22.69
C ILE A 304 -17.83 17.55 24.11
N THR A 305 -18.81 17.79 24.99
CA THR A 305 -18.59 18.14 26.43
C THR A 305 -17.78 17.11 27.21
N THR A 306 -18.05 15.82 27.05
CA THR A 306 -17.40 14.76 27.85
C THR A 306 -16.05 14.31 27.28
N SER A 307 -15.87 14.34 25.96
CA SER A 307 -14.69 13.74 25.31
C SER A 307 -13.59 14.75 25.02
N ILE A 308 -13.93 16.02 24.74
CA ILE A 308 -12.92 17.04 24.44
C ILE A 308 -12.33 17.65 25.73
N HIS A 309 -13.05 17.63 26.86
CA HIS A 309 -12.48 17.99 28.18
C HIS A 309 -11.36 17.03 28.61
N ASN A 310 -11.40 15.76 28.17
CA ASN A 310 -10.36 14.76 28.44
C ASN A 310 -9.29 14.64 27.32
N CYS A 311 -9.32 15.52 26.31
CA CYS A 311 -8.39 15.48 25.18
C CYS A 311 -7.01 16.13 25.44
N ILE A 312 -6.61 16.31 26.70
CA ILE A 312 -5.17 16.36 27.05
C ILE A 312 -4.57 14.92 27.03
N THR A 313 -5.40 13.87 27.05
CA THR A 313 -4.93 12.48 27.25
C THR A 313 -5.44 11.48 26.20
N VAL A 314 -5.67 11.90 24.94
CA VAL A 314 -6.03 10.97 23.83
C VAL A 314 -4.97 10.97 22.72
N ARG A 315 -3.70 11.12 23.10
CA ARG A 315 -2.56 10.79 22.22
C ARG A 315 -2.18 9.31 22.26
N LEU A 316 -2.76 8.51 23.17
CA LEU A 316 -2.32 7.14 23.47
C LEU A 316 -3.21 6.00 22.95
N LEU A 317 -4.44 6.25 22.50
CA LEU A 317 -5.38 5.15 22.16
C LEU A 317 -5.51 4.81 20.65
N TRP A 318 -4.61 5.32 19.81
CA TRP A 318 -4.54 4.98 18.38
C TRP A 318 -3.26 4.21 17.98
N ARG A 319 -2.53 3.66 18.96
CA ARG A 319 -1.47 2.66 18.71
C ARG A 319 -1.94 1.30 19.18
N HIS A 320 -2.67 0.59 18.33
CA HIS A 320 -2.60 -0.86 18.19
C HIS A 320 -2.91 -1.23 16.75
#